data_AF-A0A098Y445-F1
#
_entry.id   AF-A0A098Y445-F1
#
_cell.length_a   1.000
_cell.length_b   1.000
_cell.length_c   1.000
_cell.angle_alpha   90.00
_cell.angle_beta   90.00
_cell.angle_gamma   90.00
#
_symmetry.space_group_name_H-M   'P 1'
#
loop_
_entity.id
_entity.type
_entity.pdbx_description
1 polymer ?
#
loop_
_entity_poly.entity_id
_entity_poly.type
_entity_poly.pdbx_seq_one_letter_code
_entity_poly.pdbx_strand_id
1 'polypeptide(L)'
;VPYALTQASRARGGAGALAGNHVVLELEPGGAHVVLAHLREGSLRARPGDLVTAGQPLAECGNSGNSTQPHVHVQAMDSADPFTARGLPLAFRGHRSWPRDGGPPVVVPLGVPAEGAVVEPV
;
A
#
# COMPACT_ATOMS: atom_id res chain seq x y z
N VAL A 1 11.81 -6.49 23.76
CA VAL A 1 11.19 -5.51 24.70
C VAL A 1 11.23 -4.04 24.21
N PRO A 2 12.26 -3.51 23.51
CA PRO A 2 12.23 -2.10 23.08
C PRO A 2 11.25 -1.80 21.94
N TYR A 3 10.98 -2.78 21.08
CA TYR A 3 10.15 -2.61 19.87
C TYR A 3 8.69 -2.22 20.16
N ALA A 4 8.03 -2.92 21.09
CA ALA A 4 6.64 -2.64 21.48
C ALA A 4 6.46 -1.24 22.10
N LEU A 5 7.48 -0.72 22.79
CA LEU A 5 7.46 0.62 23.37
C LEU A 5 7.51 1.73 22.29
N THR A 6 8.18 1.46 21.16
CA THR A 6 8.21 2.40 20.02
C THR A 6 6.92 2.41 19.21
N GLN A 7 6.22 1.27 19.11
CA GLN A 7 4.91 1.14 18.46
C GLN A 7 3.85 2.05 19.13
N ALA A 8 3.75 1.99 20.46
CA ALA A 8 2.81 2.84 21.23
C ALA A 8 3.16 4.34 21.17
N SER A 9 4.43 4.68 20.99
CA SER A 9 4.88 6.07 20.79
C SER A 9 4.54 6.57 19.38
N ARG A 10 4.73 5.74 18.35
CA ARG A 10 4.43 6.08 16.95
C ARG A 10 2.94 6.19 16.66
N ALA A 11 2.11 5.34 17.28
CA ALA A 11 0.65 5.49 17.22
C ALA A 11 0.16 6.83 17.81
N ARG A 12 0.88 7.41 18.79
CA ARG A 12 0.60 8.74 19.36
C ARG A 12 1.07 9.90 18.50
N GLY A 13 1.93 9.65 17.49
CA GLY A 13 2.42 10.65 16.54
C GLY A 13 1.44 10.96 15.38
N GLY A 14 0.28 10.31 15.37
CA GLY A 14 -0.77 10.52 14.36
C GLY A 14 -0.47 9.87 13.01
N ALA A 15 -1.31 10.21 12.04
CA ALA A 15 -1.38 9.63 10.70
C ALA A 15 0.00 9.46 10.00
N GLY A 16 0.76 10.54 9.90
CA GLY A 16 2.07 10.52 9.23
C GLY A 16 3.10 9.61 9.90
N ALA A 17 3.03 9.43 11.23
CA ALA A 17 3.98 8.59 11.97
C ALA A 17 3.75 7.08 11.74
N LEU A 18 2.51 6.68 11.46
CA LEU A 18 2.15 5.30 11.17
C LEU A 18 2.51 4.93 9.71
N ALA A 19 2.09 5.75 8.75
CA ALA A 19 2.34 5.52 7.33
C ALA A 19 3.83 5.69 6.94
N GLY A 20 4.58 6.54 7.66
CA GLY A 20 5.92 6.92 7.26
C GLY A 20 5.92 7.80 6.02
N ASN A 21 6.97 7.74 5.21
CA ASN A 21 6.95 8.38 3.90
C ASN A 21 5.95 7.64 3.01
N HIS A 22 5.02 8.38 2.42
CA HIS A 22 3.93 7.80 1.65
C HIS A 22 3.51 8.72 0.51
N VAL A 23 2.81 8.13 -0.46
CA VAL A 23 2.14 8.84 -1.54
C VAL A 23 0.67 8.44 -1.51
N VAL A 24 -0.22 9.41 -1.64
CA VAL A 24 -1.64 9.18 -1.91
C VAL A 24 -1.91 9.58 -3.36
N LEU A 25 -2.44 8.63 -4.12
CA LEU A 25 -2.81 8.81 -5.53
C LEU A 25 -4.33 8.88 -5.61
N GLU A 26 -4.86 9.93 -6.20
CA GLU A 26 -6.25 9.98 -6.65
C GLU A 26 -6.30 9.37 -8.07
N LEU A 27 -7.13 8.34 -8.27
CA LEU A 27 -7.16 7.60 -9.54
C LEU A 27 -7.91 8.37 -10.64
N GLU A 28 -8.90 9.14 -10.24
CA GLU A 28 -9.74 9.98 -11.09
C GLU A 28 -10.34 11.10 -10.23
N PRO A 29 -10.63 12.29 -10.79
CA PRO A 29 -11.13 13.42 -10.01
C PRO A 29 -12.41 13.08 -9.22
N GLY A 30 -12.34 13.18 -7.90
CA GLY A 30 -13.42 12.83 -6.96
C GLY A 30 -13.59 11.32 -6.73
N GLY A 31 -12.67 10.49 -7.22
CA GLY A 31 -12.79 9.04 -7.21
C GLY A 31 -12.02 8.34 -6.09
N ALA A 32 -11.69 7.07 -6.35
CA ALA A 32 -10.94 6.24 -5.42
C ALA A 32 -9.49 6.74 -5.25
N HIS A 33 -8.94 6.49 -4.08
CA HIS A 33 -7.56 6.82 -3.72
C HIS A 33 -6.75 5.55 -3.48
N VAL A 34 -5.44 5.61 -3.72
CA VAL A 34 -4.49 4.55 -3.36
C VAL A 34 -3.37 5.15 -2.54
N VAL A 35 -3.13 4.61 -1.33
CA VAL A 35 -1.95 4.94 -0.55
C VAL A 35 -0.85 3.91 -0.77
N LEU A 36 0.37 4.39 -1.00
CA LEU A 36 1.61 3.62 -0.94
C LEU A 36 2.42 4.11 0.26
N ALA A 37 2.65 3.27 1.26
CA ALA A 37 3.28 3.66 2.52
C ALA A 37 4.59 2.91 2.80
N HIS A 38 5.24 3.30 3.90
CA HIS A 38 6.55 2.79 4.36
C HIS A 38 7.71 3.05 3.40
N LEU A 39 7.57 4.00 2.48
CA LEU A 39 8.56 4.29 1.43
C LEU A 39 9.89 4.79 2.00
N ARG A 40 10.99 4.61 1.26
CA ARG A 40 12.33 5.03 1.70
C ARG A 40 12.43 6.55 1.74
N GLU A 41 12.97 7.09 2.83
CA GLU A 41 13.23 8.53 2.97
C GLU A 41 14.16 9.04 1.86
N GLY A 42 13.83 10.21 1.30
CA GLY A 42 14.60 10.81 0.20
C GLY A 42 14.45 10.12 -1.16
N SER A 43 13.56 9.12 -1.29
CA SER A 43 13.37 8.38 -2.55
C SER A 43 12.18 8.84 -3.39
N LEU A 44 11.30 9.71 -2.86
CA LEU A 44 10.12 10.21 -3.56
C LEU A 44 10.50 10.95 -4.84
N ARG A 45 9.85 10.58 -5.95
CA ARG A 45 10.08 11.13 -7.29
C ARG A 45 8.91 11.95 -7.82
N ALA A 46 7.80 11.99 -7.08
CA ALA A 46 6.61 12.78 -7.39
C ALA A 46 6.34 13.80 -6.28
N ARG A 47 5.59 14.85 -6.63
CA ARG A 47 5.14 15.92 -5.74
C ARG A 47 3.61 16.00 -5.75
N PRO A 48 2.98 16.54 -4.69
CA PRO A 48 1.55 16.80 -4.70
C PRO A 48 1.14 17.64 -5.92
N GLY A 49 0.12 17.18 -6.64
CA GLY A 49 -0.37 17.81 -7.87
C GLY A 49 0.24 17.26 -9.17
N ASP A 50 1.29 16.43 -9.10
CA ASP A 50 1.83 15.78 -10.30
C ASP A 50 0.84 14.74 -10.86
N LEU A 51 0.67 14.74 -12.18
CA LEU A 51 0.02 13.64 -12.88
C LEU A 51 1.02 12.49 -13.04
N VAL A 52 0.60 11.28 -12.67
CA VAL A 52 1.43 10.08 -12.75
C VAL A 52 0.79 9.06 -13.71
N THR A 53 1.64 8.27 -14.37
CA THR A 53 1.19 7.22 -15.30
C THR A 53 1.59 5.84 -14.81
N ALA A 54 0.87 4.80 -15.25
CA ALA A 54 1.20 3.43 -14.91
C ALA A 54 2.64 3.10 -15.38
N GLY A 55 3.44 2.51 -14.49
CA GLY A 55 4.86 2.20 -14.74
C GLY A 55 5.84 3.32 -14.37
N GLN A 56 5.36 4.52 -14.04
CA GLN A 56 6.20 5.60 -13.54
C GLN A 56 6.74 5.27 -12.14
N PRO A 57 8.07 5.27 -11.91
CA PRO A 57 8.63 5.10 -10.57
C PRO A 57 8.26 6.25 -9.64
N LEU A 58 7.62 5.95 -8.51
CA LEU A 58 7.20 6.95 -7.51
C LEU A 58 8.16 7.07 -6.33
N ALA A 59 8.73 5.96 -5.88
CA ALA A 59 9.65 5.89 -4.74
C ALA A 59 10.36 4.53 -4.71
N GLU A 60 11.28 4.36 -3.77
CA GLU A 60 11.89 3.07 -3.46
C GLU A 60 11.19 2.41 -2.25
N CYS A 61 11.16 1.07 -2.25
CA CYS A 61 10.74 0.29 -1.09
C CYS A 61 11.54 0.70 0.15
N GLY A 62 10.85 0.86 1.29
CA GLY A 62 11.47 1.35 2.50
C GLY A 62 11.00 0.62 3.75
N ASN A 63 11.32 1.21 4.89
CA ASN A 63 10.94 0.72 6.22
C ASN A 63 10.61 1.91 7.14
N SER A 64 10.08 3.00 6.57
CA SER A 64 9.72 4.22 7.33
C SER A 64 8.37 4.07 8.02
N GLY A 65 8.09 4.94 9.00
CA GLY A 65 6.85 4.86 9.77
C GLY A 65 6.81 3.64 10.68
N ASN A 66 5.64 3.01 10.82
CA ASN A 66 5.46 1.89 11.73
C ASN A 66 5.57 0.52 11.05
N SER A 67 6.78 0.20 10.57
CA SER A 67 7.06 -1.05 9.86
C SER A 67 8.04 -1.95 10.64
N THR A 68 7.90 -3.27 10.51
CA THR A 68 8.79 -4.28 11.09
C THR A 68 9.97 -4.63 10.17
N GLN A 69 9.77 -4.59 8.86
CA GLN A 69 10.70 -5.05 7.82
C GLN A 69 10.51 -4.24 6.53
N PRO A 70 11.49 -4.17 5.62
CA PRO A 70 11.31 -3.44 4.37
C PRO A 70 10.17 -4.02 3.51
N HIS A 71 9.15 -3.20 3.23
CA HIS A 71 8.02 -3.55 2.37
C HIS A 71 7.28 -2.29 1.90
N VAL A 72 6.32 -2.47 0.99
CA VAL A 72 5.37 -1.42 0.59
C VAL A 72 3.98 -1.84 1.05
N HIS A 73 3.33 -1.01 1.85
CA HIS A 73 1.90 -1.14 2.13
C HIS A 73 1.13 -0.48 0.98
N VAL A 74 0.14 -1.19 0.42
CA VAL A 74 -0.75 -0.68 -0.61
C VAL A 74 -2.20 -0.84 -0.15
N GLN A 75 -2.99 0.22 -0.29
CA GLN A 75 -4.39 0.21 0.08
C GLN A 75 -5.19 1.11 -0.86
N ALA A 76 -6.29 0.58 -1.40
CA ALA A 76 -7.31 1.37 -2.08
C ALA A 76 -8.34 1.84 -1.05
N MET A 77 -8.84 3.07 -1.21
CA MET A 77 -9.66 3.74 -0.21
C MET A 77 -10.57 4.82 -0.83
N ASP A 78 -11.65 5.19 -0.13
CA ASP A 78 -12.69 6.08 -0.65
C ASP A 78 -12.44 7.59 -0.43
N SER A 79 -11.36 7.95 0.27
CA SER A 79 -10.94 9.34 0.46
C SER A 79 -9.44 9.44 0.73
N ALA A 80 -8.87 10.65 0.65
CA ALA A 80 -7.43 10.86 0.67
C ALA A 80 -6.74 10.56 2.02
N ASP A 81 -7.47 10.56 3.15
CA ASP A 81 -6.89 10.33 4.47
C ASP A 81 -6.95 8.83 4.83
N PRO A 82 -5.81 8.09 4.80
CA PRO A 82 -5.79 6.66 5.05
C PRO A 82 -6.19 6.24 6.48
N PHE A 83 -6.33 7.19 7.42
CA PHE A 83 -6.72 6.91 8.80
C PHE A 83 -8.22 7.02 9.05
N THR A 84 -8.94 7.70 8.17
CA THR A 84 -10.39 7.90 8.27
C THR A 84 -11.15 7.31 7.08
N ALA A 85 -10.46 7.05 5.97
CA ALA A 85 -11.04 6.45 4.78
C ALA A 85 -11.48 5.00 4.99
N ARG A 86 -12.51 4.60 4.25
CA ARG A 86 -12.94 3.20 4.16
C ARG A 86 -12.12 2.50 3.08
N GLY A 87 -11.67 1.28 3.38
CA GLY A 87 -10.97 0.43 2.41
C GLY A 87 -11.89 0.04 1.26
N LEU A 88 -11.36 0.07 0.05
CA LEU A 88 -12.01 -0.40 -1.17
C LEU A 88 -11.33 -1.69 -1.67
N PRO A 89 -12.05 -2.57 -2.40
CA PRO A 89 -11.43 -3.72 -3.04
C PRO A 89 -10.33 -3.31 -4.03
N LEU A 90 -9.16 -3.96 -3.96
CA LEU A 90 -8.04 -3.74 -4.88
C LEU A 90 -7.91 -4.91 -5.84
N ALA A 91 -8.15 -4.66 -7.13
CA ALA A 91 -8.02 -5.66 -8.18
C ALA A 91 -6.62 -5.62 -8.81
N PHE A 92 -6.04 -6.80 -9.07
CA PHE A 92 -4.76 -6.95 -9.75
C PHE A 92 -4.97 -7.52 -11.16
N ARG A 93 -4.26 -6.95 -12.14
CA ARG A 93 -4.18 -7.48 -13.50
C ARG A 93 -3.13 -8.57 -13.58
N GLY A 94 -3.44 -9.66 -14.28
CA GLY A 94 -2.50 -10.73 -14.63
C GLY A 94 -1.71 -11.24 -13.43
N HIS A 95 -2.42 -11.84 -12.46
CA HIS A 95 -1.79 -12.39 -11.27
C HIS A 95 -2.10 -13.88 -11.14
N ARG A 96 -1.18 -14.60 -10.52
CA ARG A 96 -1.41 -15.95 -10.03
C ARG A 96 -1.79 -15.86 -8.56
N SER A 97 -2.92 -16.45 -8.19
CA SER A 97 -3.42 -16.50 -6.81
C SER A 97 -3.16 -17.88 -6.22
N TRP A 98 -2.54 -17.92 -5.04
CA TRP A 98 -2.27 -19.13 -4.27
C TRP A 98 -3.41 -19.36 -3.27
N PRO A 99 -4.19 -20.46 -3.41
CA PRO A 99 -5.20 -20.85 -2.44
C PRO A 99 -4.61 -21.13 -1.06
N ARG A 100 -5.34 -20.80 0.02
CA ARG A 100 -4.90 -21.08 1.40
C ARG A 100 -4.91 -22.56 1.75
N ASP A 101 -5.69 -23.37 1.02
CA ASP A 101 -5.81 -24.82 1.22
C ASP A 101 -4.63 -25.61 0.62
N GLY A 102 -3.65 -24.94 0.02
CA GLY A 102 -2.47 -25.56 -0.58
C GLY A 102 -2.73 -26.16 -1.97
N GLY A 103 -3.88 -25.88 -2.58
CA GLY A 103 -4.17 -26.24 -3.96
C GLY A 103 -3.22 -25.57 -4.97
N PRO A 104 -3.19 -26.04 -6.22
CA PRO A 104 -2.38 -25.41 -7.25
C PRO A 104 -2.86 -23.98 -7.49
N PRO A 105 -1.94 -23.06 -7.81
CA PRO A 105 -2.30 -21.68 -7.97
C PRO A 105 -3.05 -21.42 -9.29
N VAL A 106 -3.98 -20.46 -9.26
CA VAL A 106 -4.86 -20.13 -10.39
C VAL A 106 -4.42 -18.82 -11.02
N VAL A 107 -4.32 -18.78 -12.35
CA VAL A 107 -4.07 -17.56 -13.10
C VAL A 107 -5.37 -16.77 -13.23
N VAL A 108 -5.34 -15.52 -12.78
CA VAL A 108 -6.46 -14.59 -12.77
C VAL A 108 -6.11 -13.38 -13.66
N PRO A 109 -6.79 -13.21 -14.82
CA PRO A 109 -6.52 -12.09 -15.72
C PRO A 109 -6.78 -10.71 -15.10
N LEU A 110 -7.84 -10.60 -14.30
CA LEU A 110 -8.18 -9.42 -13.50
C LEU A 110 -9.11 -9.85 -12.37
N GLY A 111 -8.79 -9.49 -11.13
CA GLY A 111 -9.65 -9.82 -10.01
C GLY A 111 -9.14 -9.30 -8.68
N VAL A 112 -10.03 -9.28 -7.69
CA VAL A 112 -9.72 -8.99 -6.29
C VAL A 112 -9.27 -10.28 -5.62
N PRO A 113 -8.05 -10.35 -5.04
CA PRO A 113 -7.60 -11.52 -4.31
C PRO A 113 -8.48 -11.78 -3.08
N ALA A 114 -8.66 -13.05 -2.72
CA ALA A 114 -9.33 -13.40 -1.48
C ALA A 114 -8.53 -12.91 -0.26
N GLU A 115 -9.21 -12.73 0.88
CA GLU A 115 -8.55 -12.33 2.13
C GLU A 115 -7.44 -13.33 2.51
N GLY A 116 -6.24 -12.81 2.77
CA GLY A 116 -5.07 -13.62 3.11
C GLY A 116 -4.50 -14.44 1.95
N ALA A 117 -4.94 -14.21 0.70
CA ALA A 117 -4.34 -14.81 -0.47
C ALA A 117 -2.93 -14.26 -0.70
N VAL A 118 -2.02 -15.13 -1.11
CA VAL A 118 -0.72 -14.73 -1.67
C VAL A 118 -0.90 -14.65 -3.18
N VAL A 119 -0.49 -13.54 -3.78
CA VAL A 119 -0.53 -13.34 -5.22
C VAL A 119 0.87 -13.05 -5.76
N GLU A 120 1.14 -13.51 -6.97
CA GLU A 120 2.38 -13.24 -7.70
C GLU A 120 2.07 -12.77 -9.13
N PRO A 121 2.94 -11.96 -9.76
CA PRO A 121 2.80 -11.62 -11.18
C PRO A 121 2.92 -12.89 -12.06
N VAL A 122 2.18 -12.91 -13.16
CA VAL A 122 2.27 -13.96 -14.20
C VAL A 122 3.46 -13.71 -15.12
#